data_AF-A0A496ZQU7-F1
#
_entry.id   AF-A0A496ZQU7-F1
#
_cell.length_a   1.000
_cell.length_b   1.000
_cell.length_c   1.000
_cell.angle_alpha   90.00
_cell.angle_beta   90.00
_cell.angle_gamma   90.00
#
_symmetry.space_group_name_H-M   'P 1'
#
loop_
_entity.id
_entity.type
_entity.pdbx_description
1 polymer ?
#
loop_
_entity_poly.entity_id
_entity_poly.type
_entity_poly.pdbx_seq_one_letter_code
_entity_poly.pdbx_strand_id
1 'polypeptide(L)'
;MKYQKRTSTPPKERLCKKCGKIKPISEFYLRKDNYYRYICKSCESKQMSEYYEKNKERRHEYYKKYYELNKEKIIERRREYIKRNYEKIRQQRRKWYQDHRDELKKRSLEYYYRNRERILNRLRDSSKRKKEEKTK
;
A
#
# COMPACT_ATOMS: atom_id res chain seq x y z
N MET A 1 37.71 19.01 32.83
CA MET A 1 37.85 17.79 32.01
C MET A 1 37.43 18.11 30.58
N LYS A 2 38.36 18.06 29.63
CA LYS A 2 38.13 18.48 28.23
C LYS A 2 37.36 17.40 27.49
N TYR A 3 36.14 17.70 27.05
CA TYR A 3 35.32 16.80 26.23
C TYR A 3 35.98 16.70 24.84
N GLN A 4 36.76 15.65 24.60
CA GLN A 4 37.33 15.39 23.29
C GLN A 4 36.23 14.90 22.36
N LYS A 5 35.92 15.67 21.30
CA LYS A 5 35.03 15.24 20.22
C LYS A 5 35.65 14.00 19.57
N ARG A 6 35.04 12.82 19.79
CA ARG A 6 35.48 11.57 19.17
C ARG A 6 35.20 11.62 17.66
N THR A 7 36.23 11.86 16.87
CA THR A 7 36.27 11.55 15.44
C THR A 7 36.64 10.07 15.28
N SER A 8 35.72 9.15 15.55
CA SER A 8 35.97 7.72 15.33
C SER A 8 35.29 7.27 14.06
N THR A 9 36.09 6.86 13.08
CA THR A 9 35.64 6.05 11.93
C THR A 9 34.70 4.93 12.42
N PRO A 10 33.57 4.67 11.73
CA PRO A 10 32.65 3.63 12.14
C PRO A 10 33.36 2.26 12.16
N PRO A 11 33.17 1.44 13.21
CA PRO A 11 33.71 0.10 13.22
C PRO A 11 33.17 -0.69 12.03
N LYS A 12 34.04 -1.42 11.32
CA LYS A 12 33.68 -2.18 10.10
C LYS A 12 32.74 -3.34 10.39
N GLU A 13 32.86 -3.94 11.58
CA GLU A 13 32.10 -5.12 12.00
C GLU A 13 31.65 -4.99 13.45
N ARG A 14 30.61 -5.75 13.81
CA ARG A 14 30.02 -5.76 15.14
C ARG A 14 29.40 -7.11 15.48
N LEU A 15 29.49 -7.50 16.74
CA LEU A 15 28.80 -8.67 17.30
C LEU A 15 27.31 -8.38 17.48
N CYS A 16 26.44 -9.18 16.86
CA CYS A 16 25.01 -9.17 17.17
C CYS A 16 24.75 -9.86 18.51
N LYS A 17 24.22 -9.13 19.50
CA LYS A 17 23.90 -9.72 20.82
C LYS A 17 22.72 -10.69 20.83
N LYS A 18 21.94 -10.76 19.74
CA LYS A 18 20.79 -11.69 19.64
C LYS A 18 21.17 -13.05 19.06
N CYS A 19 21.97 -13.10 18.00
CA CYS A 19 22.41 -14.35 17.38
C CYS A 19 23.87 -14.72 17.66
N GLY A 20 24.64 -13.87 18.33
CA GLY A 20 26.02 -14.13 18.72
C GLY A 20 27.04 -14.09 17.56
N LYS A 21 26.63 -13.69 16.35
CA LYS A 21 27.52 -13.66 15.18
C LYS A 21 28.16 -12.28 14.99
N ILE A 22 29.45 -12.25 14.65
CA ILE A 22 30.13 -11.05 14.14
C ILE A 22 29.63 -10.84 12.71
N LYS A 23 29.21 -9.61 12.40
CA LYS A 23 28.66 -9.22 11.10
C LYS A 23 29.20 -7.85 10.70
N PRO A 24 29.26 -7.53 9.40
CA PRO A 24 29.55 -6.18 8.92
C PRO A 24 28.61 -5.14 9.55
N ILE A 25 29.09 -3.92 9.77
CA ILE A 25 28.31 -2.85 10.37
C ILE A 25 27.07 -2.48 9.53
N SER A 26 27.11 -2.73 8.22
CA SER A 26 25.99 -2.59 7.28
C SER A 26 24.80 -3.52 7.61
N GLU A 27 25.04 -4.62 8.33
CA GLU A 27 24.00 -5.53 8.82
C GLU A 27 23.28 -5.02 10.07
N PHE A 28 23.57 -3.81 10.52
CA PHE A 28 22.95 -3.18 11.68
C PHE A 28 22.28 -1.87 11.27
N TYR A 29 21.13 -1.56 11.86
CA TYR A 29 20.47 -0.28 11.62
C TYR A 29 21.18 0.85 12.37
N LEU A 30 21.41 1.97 11.69
CA LEU A 30 21.88 3.21 12.29
C LEU A 30 20.69 3.95 12.92
N ARG A 31 20.81 4.32 14.19
CA ARG A 31 19.82 5.12 14.90
C ARG A 31 20.06 6.61 14.67
N LYS A 32 19.06 7.44 15.03
CA LYS A 32 19.11 8.90 14.92
C LYS A 32 20.25 9.56 15.72
N ASP A 33 20.68 8.93 16.80
CA ASP A 33 21.81 9.36 17.64
C ASP A 33 23.17 8.94 17.07
N ASN A 34 23.21 8.50 15.81
CA ASN A 34 24.40 7.97 15.11
C ASN A 34 25.02 6.73 15.77
N TYR A 35 24.25 5.99 16.58
CA TYR A 35 24.68 4.71 17.13
C TYR A 35 24.04 3.54 16.37
N TYR A 36 24.85 2.53 16.04
CA TYR A 36 24.33 1.28 15.47
C TYR A 36 23.60 0.46 16.54
N ARG A 37 22.48 -0.16 16.14
CA ARG A 37 21.75 -1.14 16.97
C ARG A 37 22.66 -2.29 17.38
N TYR A 38 22.34 -2.92 18.51
CA TYR A 38 23.10 -4.05 19.05
C TYR A 38 22.68 -5.41 18.47
N ILE A 39 21.57 -5.45 17.72
CA ILE A 39 21.06 -6.61 17.00
C ILE A 39 21.18 -6.37 15.50
N CYS A 40 21.44 -7.43 14.73
CA CYS A 40 21.47 -7.35 13.28
C CYS A 40 20.07 -7.26 12.68
N LYS A 41 19.97 -6.74 11.46
CA LYS A 41 18.74 -6.55 10.68
C LYS A 41 17.89 -7.82 10.62
N SER A 42 18.52 -8.98 10.40
CA SER A 42 17.81 -10.27 10.33
C SER A 42 17.14 -10.66 11.66
N CYS A 43 17.82 -10.42 12.79
CA CYS A 43 17.27 -10.69 14.12
C CYS A 43 16.14 -9.73 14.48
N GLU A 44 16.30 -8.45 14.12
CA GLU A 44 15.24 -7.45 14.32
C GLU A 44 14.02 -7.77 13.45
N SER A 45 14.23 -8.13 12.17
CA SER A 45 13.16 -8.53 11.26
C SER A 45 12.38 -9.75 11.79
N LYS A 46 13.08 -10.76 12.31
CA LYS A 46 12.43 -11.94 12.90
C LYS A 46 11.60 -11.56 14.13
N GLN A 47 12.18 -10.79 15.05
CA GLN A 47 11.47 -10.30 16.24
C GLN A 47 10.24 -9.46 15.86
N MET A 48 10.37 -8.59 14.86
CA MET A 48 9.29 -7.74 14.38
C MET A 48 8.16 -8.57 13.75
N SER A 49 8.51 -9.59 12.95
CA SER A 49 7.53 -10.50 12.37
C SER A 49 6.77 -11.29 13.44
N GLU A 50 7.47 -11.84 14.43
CA GLU A 50 6.85 -12.55 15.57
C GLU A 50 5.91 -11.62 16.35
N TYR A 51 6.33 -10.38 16.59
CA TYR A 51 5.48 -9.37 17.21
C TYR A 51 4.23 -9.09 16.37
N TYR A 52 4.38 -8.93 15.05
CA TYR A 52 3.24 -8.64 14.18
C TYR A 52 2.24 -9.79 14.13
N GLU A 53 2.70 -11.03 14.01
CA GLU A 53 1.81 -12.20 13.99
C GLU A 53 1.08 -12.35 15.32
N LYS A 54 1.78 -12.26 16.45
CA LYS A 54 1.16 -12.36 17.79
C LYS A 54 0.13 -11.25 18.05
N ASN A 55 0.24 -10.11 17.39
CA ASN A 55 -0.62 -8.94 17.61
C ASN A 55 -1.55 -8.64 16.42
N LYS A 56 -1.64 -9.54 15.44
CA LYS A 56 -2.34 -9.30 14.18
C LYS A 56 -3.80 -8.94 14.39
N GLU A 57 -4.51 -9.75 15.17
CA GLU A 57 -5.93 -9.54 15.48
C GLU A 57 -6.15 -8.27 16.28
N ARG A 58 -5.41 -8.08 17.37
CA ARG A 58 -5.47 -6.87 18.20
C ARG A 58 -5.24 -5.59 17.39
N ARG A 59 -4.26 -5.60 16.48
CA ARG A 59 -4.00 -4.47 15.58
C ARG A 59 -5.15 -4.27 14.60
N HIS A 60 -5.66 -5.34 14.01
CA HIS A 60 -6.79 -5.26 13.09
C HIS A 60 -8.02 -4.65 13.76
N GLU A 61 -8.39 -5.11 14.96
CA GLU A 61 -9.49 -4.56 15.75
C GLU A 61 -9.27 -3.10 16.12
N TYR A 62 -8.05 -2.75 16.54
CA TYR A 62 -7.70 -1.36 16.84
C TYR A 62 -7.91 -0.46 15.61
N TYR A 63 -7.39 -0.85 14.44
CA TYR A 63 -7.55 -0.06 13.22
C TYR A 63 -8.99 -0.01 12.73
N LYS A 64 -9.76 -1.09 12.90
CA LYS A 64 -11.19 -1.11 12.61
C LYS A 64 -11.94 -0.11 13.48
N LYS A 65 -11.74 -0.13 14.80
CA LYS A 65 -12.33 0.83 15.74
C LYS A 65 -11.92 2.26 15.43
N TYR A 66 -10.63 2.49 15.17
CA TYR A 66 -10.12 3.79 14.77
C TYR A 66 -10.81 4.31 13.50
N TYR A 67 -10.95 3.44 12.48
CA TYR A 67 -11.61 3.80 11.23
C TYR A 67 -13.08 4.15 11.45
N GLU A 68 -13.84 3.33 12.18
CA GLU A 68 -15.26 3.61 12.43
C GLU A 68 -15.45 4.94 13.19
N LEU A 69 -14.65 5.20 14.23
CA LEU A 69 -14.72 6.44 15.01
C LEU A 69 -14.29 7.69 14.21
N ASN A 70 -13.47 7.54 13.18
CA ASN A 70 -12.91 8.67 12.41
C ASN A 70 -13.38 8.68 10.96
N LYS A 71 -14.36 7.85 10.60
CA LYS A 71 -14.77 7.59 9.22
C LYS A 71 -15.11 8.87 8.46
N GLU A 72 -15.90 9.74 9.08
CA GLU A 72 -16.33 11.00 8.47
C GLU A 72 -15.14 11.94 8.23
N LYS A 73 -14.28 12.14 9.24
CA LYS A 73 -13.06 12.95 9.12
C LYS A 73 -12.12 12.41 8.05
N ILE A 74 -11.98 11.10 7.93
CA ILE A 74 -11.15 10.46 6.89
C ILE A 74 -11.75 10.72 5.50
N ILE A 75 -13.07 10.55 5.34
CA ILE A 75 -13.77 10.81 4.08
C ILE A 75 -13.66 12.28 3.68
N GLU A 76 -13.87 13.20 4.62
CA GLU A 76 -13.77 14.64 4.40
C GLU A 76 -12.36 15.05 3.97
N ARG A 77 -11.32 14.63 4.72
CA ARG A 77 -9.92 14.87 4.35
C ARG A 77 -9.60 14.33 2.96
N ARG A 78 -10.13 13.16 2.61
CA ARG A 78 -9.96 12.56 1.28
C ARG A 78 -10.64 13.39 0.20
N ARG A 79 -11.86 13.87 0.45
CA ARG A 79 -12.61 14.75 -0.48
C ARG A 79 -11.85 16.05 -0.72
N GLU A 80 -11.37 16.69 0.35
CA GLU A 80 -10.58 17.92 0.24
C GLU A 80 -9.29 17.71 -0.53
N TYR A 81 -8.56 16.62 -0.23
CA TYR A 81 -7.35 16.29 -0.96
C TYR A 81 -7.62 16.12 -2.46
N ILE A 82 -8.68 15.37 -2.82
CA ILE A 82 -9.08 15.19 -4.22
C ILE A 82 -9.47 16.53 -4.86
N LYS A 83 -10.23 17.37 -4.17
CA LYS A 83 -10.65 18.69 -4.67
C LYS A 83 -9.43 19.57 -4.96
N ARG A 84 -8.51 19.69 -4.00
CA ARG A 84 -7.29 20.51 -4.15
C ARG A 84 -6.32 19.97 -5.21
N ASN A 85 -6.29 18.66 -5.42
CA ASN A 85 -5.37 18.00 -6.36
C ASN A 85 -6.06 17.49 -7.63
N TYR A 86 -7.27 17.97 -7.93
CA TYR A 86 -8.13 17.42 -8.97
C TYR A 86 -7.41 17.34 -10.32
N GLU A 87 -6.82 18.45 -10.76
CA GLU A 87 -6.19 18.53 -12.08
C GLU A 87 -4.94 17.63 -12.16
N LYS A 88 -4.12 17.59 -11.10
CA LYS A 88 -2.97 16.70 -11.01
C LYS A 88 -3.37 15.22 -11.06
N ILE A 89 -4.45 14.85 -10.38
CA ILE A 89 -5.00 13.49 -10.41
C ILE A 89 -5.53 13.17 -11.81
N ARG A 90 -6.26 14.11 -12.42
CA ARG A 90 -6.84 13.97 -13.76
C ARG A 90 -5.76 13.77 -14.82
N GLN A 91 -4.70 14.57 -14.79
CA GLN A 91 -3.57 14.45 -15.72
C GLN A 91 -2.84 13.10 -15.57
N GLN A 92 -2.55 12.68 -14.33
CA GLN A 92 -1.96 11.36 -14.08
C GLN A 92 -2.83 10.22 -14.60
N ARG A 93 -4.15 10.28 -14.37
CA ARG A 93 -5.10 9.28 -14.90
C ARG A 93 -5.12 9.26 -16.42
N ARG A 94 -5.10 10.43 -17.06
CA ARG A 94 -5.07 10.54 -18.51
C ARG A 94 -3.80 9.92 -19.09
N LYS A 95 -2.65 10.24 -18.51
CA LYS A 95 -1.36 9.66 -18.89
C LYS A 95 -1.37 8.14 -18.75
N TRP A 96 -1.78 7.64 -17.58
CA TRP A 96 -1.88 6.20 -17.35
C TRP A 96 -2.80 5.51 -18.37
N TYR A 97 -3.97 6.10 -18.67
CA TYR A 97 -4.89 5.56 -19.67
C TYR A 97 -4.29 5.55 -21.08
N GLN A 98 -3.54 6.60 -21.45
CA GLN A 98 -2.85 6.67 -22.75
C GLN A 98 -1.80 5.57 -22.85
N ASP A 99 -0.97 5.41 -21.80
CA ASP A 99 0.11 4.42 -21.76
C ASP A 99 -0.42 2.97 -21.79
N HIS A 100 -1.63 2.73 -21.24
CA HIS A 100 -2.23 1.39 -21.14
C HIS A 100 -3.42 1.19 -22.10
N ARG A 101 -3.59 2.07 -23.08
CA ARG A 101 -4.78 2.11 -23.94
C ARG A 101 -5.04 0.79 -24.65
N ASP A 102 -4.01 0.18 -25.22
CA ASP A 102 -4.17 -1.02 -26.04
C ASP A 102 -4.35 -2.27 -25.18
N GLU A 103 -3.71 -2.35 -24.00
CA GLU A 103 -3.96 -3.40 -23.01
C GLU A 103 -5.41 -3.35 -22.51
N LEU A 104 -5.91 -2.15 -22.19
CA LEU A 104 -7.30 -1.95 -21.76
C LEU A 104 -8.29 -2.35 -22.85
N LYS A 105 -8.01 -2.01 -24.12
CA LYS A 105 -8.84 -2.44 -25.25
C LYS A 105 -8.85 -3.96 -25.40
N LYS A 106 -7.67 -4.60 -25.37
CA LYS A 106 -7.54 -6.05 -25.45
C LYS A 106 -8.32 -6.73 -24.33
N ARG A 107 -8.15 -6.27 -23.08
CA ARG A 107 -8.89 -6.77 -21.92
C ARG A 107 -10.40 -6.58 -22.06
N SER A 108 -10.84 -5.44 -22.58
CA SER A 108 -12.25 -5.16 -22.84
C SER A 108 -12.82 -6.11 -23.91
N LEU A 109 -12.04 -6.38 -24.96
CA LEU A 109 -12.43 -7.28 -26.04
C LEU A 109 -12.53 -8.73 -25.56
N GLU A 110 -11.53 -9.20 -24.80
CA GLU A 110 -11.54 -10.51 -24.15
C GLU A 110 -12.75 -10.67 -23.20
N TYR A 111 -13.02 -9.64 -22.38
CA TYR A 111 -14.20 -9.62 -21.52
C TYR A 111 -15.49 -9.71 -22.34
N TYR A 112 -15.60 -8.92 -23.42
CA TYR A 112 -16.77 -8.94 -24.29
C TYR A 112 -17.00 -10.33 -24.88
N TYR A 113 -15.99 -10.95 -25.49
CA TYR A 113 -16.15 -12.27 -26.10
C TYR A 113 -16.50 -13.35 -25.08
N ARG A 114 -15.84 -13.34 -23.90
CA ARG A 114 -16.15 -14.28 -22.82
C ARG A 114 -17.59 -14.14 -22.29
N ASN A 115 -18.14 -12.93 -22.34
CA ASN A 115 -19.47 -12.62 -21.78
C ASN A 115 -20.50 -12.27 -22.85
N ARG A 116 -20.23 -12.57 -24.13
CA ARG A 116 -20.97 -12.03 -25.28
C ARG A 116 -22.45 -12.35 -25.20
N GLU A 117 -22.80 -13.61 -24.98
CA GLU A 117 -24.20 -14.04 -24.89
C GLU A 117 -24.94 -13.35 -23.74
N ARG A 118 -24.32 -13.30 -22.56
CA ARG A 118 -24.90 -12.62 -21.39
C ARG A 118 -25.17 -11.14 -21.66
N ILE A 119 -24.22 -10.45 -22.32
CA ILE A 119 -24.36 -9.05 -22.69
C ILE A 119 -25.51 -8.88 -23.69
N LEU A 120 -25.55 -9.70 -24.75
CA LEU A 120 -26.57 -9.62 -25.79
C LEU A 120 -27.97 -9.95 -25.26
N ASN A 121 -28.10 -10.95 -24.39
CA ASN A 121 -29.37 -11.30 -23.75
C ASN A 121 -29.89 -10.16 -22.88
N ARG A 122 -29.03 -9.56 -22.04
CA ARG A 122 -29.40 -8.38 -21.24
C ARG A 122 -29.88 -7.21 -22.11
N LEU A 123 -29.24 -6.99 -23.26
CA LEU A 123 -29.67 -5.95 -24.20
C LEU A 123 -31.05 -6.27 -24.80
N ARG A 124 -31.27 -7.52 -25.25
CA ARG A 124 -32.58 -7.98 -25.76
C ARG A 124 -33.68 -7.81 -24.72
N ASP A 125 -33.44 -8.23 -23.48
CA ASP A 125 -34.41 -8.13 -22.39
C ASP A 125 -34.72 -6.66 -22.07
N SER A 126 -33.70 -5.79 -22.05
CA SER A 126 -33.91 -4.36 -21.89
C SER A 126 -34.71 -3.75 -23.03
N SER A 127 -34.54 -4.22 -24.26
CA SER A 127 -35.30 -3.75 -25.42
C SER A 127 -36.74 -4.25 -25.40
N LYS A 128 -37.01 -5.47 -24.94
CA LYS A 128 -38.36 -6.01 -24.74
C LYS A 128 -39.13 -5.21 -23.69
N ARG A 129 -38.55 -5.00 -22.50
CA ARG A 129 -39.17 -4.18 -21.43
C ARG A 129 -39.57 -2.79 -21.92
N LYS A 130 -38.68 -2.10 -22.65
CA LYS A 130 -38.97 -0.77 -23.21
C LYS A 130 -40.08 -0.76 -24.25
N LYS A 131 -40.31 -1.87 -24.96
CA LYS A 131 -41.43 -2.00 -25.92
C LYS A 131 -42.73 -2.24 -25.16
N GLU A 132 -42.72 -3.16 -24.20
CA GLU A 132 -43.88 -3.47 -23.35
C GLU A 132 -44.36 -2.25 -22.55
N GLU A 133 -43.45 -1.42 -22.04
CA GLU A 133 -43.75 -0.14 -21.37
C GLU A 133 -44.36 0.92 -22.30
N LYS A 134 -44.08 0.85 -23.61
CA LYS A 134 -44.63 1.78 -24.61
C LYS A 134 -45.97 1.34 -25.20
N THR A 135 -46.27 0.05 -25.11
CA THR A 135 -47.53 -0.55 -25.60
C THR A 135 -48.60 -0.66 -24.53
N LYS A 136 -48.29 -0.27 -23.28
CA LYS A 136 -49.25 -0.06 -22.19
C LYS A 136 -49.60 1.42 -22.11
#